data_AF-A0A7S2B8Z5-F1
#
_entry.id   AF-A0A7S2B8Z5-F1
#
_cell.length_a   1.000
_cell.length_b   1.000
_cell.length_c   1.000
_cell.angle_alpha   90.00
_cell.angle_beta   90.00
_cell.angle_gamma   90.00
#
_symmetry.space_group_name_H-M   'P 1'
#
loop_
_entity.id
_entity.type
_entity.pdbx_description
1 polymer ?
#
loop_
_entity_poly.entity_id
_entity_poly.type
_entity_poly.pdbx_seq_one_letter_code
_entity_poly.pdbx_strand_id
1 'polypeptide(L)'
;AAEEAKAAKEAAEAAAAGRGSPPPVEATTGTVPSMDFDGAWRPGGEYEIRYMWKEAGNFDIHIWCDLLGDGERHRLPGSPFGVYVSAAQPAASGSTIERVQKLKYVAGENIELSPQLRDQYGNPCDINSRQSSDR
;
A
#
# COMPACT_ATOMS: atom_id res chain seq x y z
N ALA A 1 -31.75 -19.31 38.67
CA ALA A 1 -30.52 -19.62 37.90
C ALA A 1 -30.77 -19.81 36.38
N ALA A 2 -31.76 -19.13 35.80
CA ALA A 2 -31.94 -19.09 34.34
C ALA A 2 -32.39 -17.70 33.84
N GLU A 3 -32.38 -16.68 34.71
CA GLU A 3 -32.92 -15.36 34.40
C GLU A 3 -31.88 -14.23 34.45
N GLU A 4 -30.65 -14.52 34.88
CA GLU A 4 -29.55 -13.54 34.92
C GLU A 4 -28.53 -13.69 33.76
N ALA A 5 -28.80 -14.58 32.80
CA ALA A 5 -27.97 -14.72 31.60
C ALA A 5 -28.55 -14.03 30.35
N LYS A 6 -29.75 -13.45 30.44
CA LYS A 6 -30.39 -12.74 29.31
C LYS A 6 -30.08 -11.23 29.29
N ALA A 7 -29.78 -10.62 30.45
CA ALA A 7 -29.49 -9.18 30.53
C ALA A 7 -28.03 -8.80 30.19
N ALA A 8 -27.12 -9.75 30.09
CA ALA A 8 -25.72 -9.48 29.70
C ALA A 8 -25.49 -9.48 28.18
N LYS A 9 -26.49 -9.90 27.37
CA LYS A 9 -26.39 -9.92 25.90
C LYS A 9 -26.92 -8.64 25.23
N GLU A 10 -27.69 -7.81 25.95
CA GLU A 10 -28.26 -6.55 25.44
C GLU A 10 -27.46 -5.29 25.86
N ALA A 11 -26.42 -5.41 26.68
CA ALA A 11 -25.57 -4.27 27.08
C ALA A 11 -24.28 -4.12 26.25
N ALA A 12 -23.91 -5.12 25.45
CA ALA A 12 -22.77 -5.02 24.52
C ALA A 12 -23.14 -4.31 23.20
N GLU A 13 -24.43 -4.09 22.95
CA GLU A 13 -25.00 -3.52 21.72
C GLU A 13 -25.26 -2.00 21.81
N ALA A 14 -24.82 -1.33 22.88
CA ALA A 14 -25.10 0.10 23.10
C ALA A 14 -23.86 1.01 23.26
N ALA A 15 -22.64 0.50 23.06
CA ALA A 15 -21.40 1.25 23.33
C ALA A 15 -20.48 1.51 22.11
N ALA A 16 -21.02 1.46 20.89
CA ALA A 16 -20.32 1.91 19.67
C ALA A 16 -21.14 2.93 18.85
N ALA A 17 -22.15 3.54 19.46
CA ALA A 17 -22.92 4.65 18.88
C ALA A 17 -22.14 5.97 19.01
N GLY A 18 -21.08 6.13 18.20
CA GLY A 18 -20.19 7.28 18.34
C GLY A 18 -19.17 7.47 17.22
N ARG A 19 -19.50 7.07 15.99
CA ARG A 19 -18.90 7.55 14.73
C ARG A 19 -19.72 6.92 13.61
N GLY A 20 -20.53 7.73 12.93
CA GLY A 20 -21.44 7.27 11.89
C GLY A 20 -20.74 6.35 10.90
N SER A 21 -21.24 5.12 10.77
CA SER A 21 -20.85 4.26 9.67
C SER A 21 -21.19 5.01 8.38
N PRO A 22 -20.25 5.18 7.42
CA PRO A 22 -20.63 5.68 6.12
C PRO A 22 -21.71 4.74 5.55
N PRO A 23 -22.66 5.27 4.75
CA PRO A 23 -23.68 4.45 4.10
C PRO A 23 -23.00 3.30 3.34
N PRO A 24 -23.70 2.18 3.09
CA PRO A 24 -23.18 1.14 2.21
C PRO A 24 -22.94 1.84 0.88
N VAL A 25 -21.66 2.03 0.57
CA VAL A 25 -21.26 2.62 -0.70
C VAL A 25 -21.58 1.54 -1.71
N GLU A 26 -22.79 1.59 -2.27
CA GLU A 26 -23.16 0.83 -3.45
C GLU A 26 -22.01 1.04 -4.43
N ALA A 27 -21.32 -0.06 -4.72
CA ALA A 27 -20.13 -0.05 -5.55
C ALA A 27 -20.57 0.36 -6.95
N THR A 28 -20.58 1.68 -7.19
CA THR A 28 -20.63 2.23 -8.52
C THR A 28 -19.41 1.64 -9.21
N THR A 29 -19.66 0.85 -10.25
CA THR A 29 -18.70 0.24 -11.16
C THR A 29 -17.92 1.31 -11.94
N GLY A 30 -17.23 2.19 -11.21
CA GLY A 30 -16.15 2.97 -11.75
C GLY A 30 -15.00 2.01 -11.95
N THR A 31 -14.68 1.70 -13.20
CA THR A 31 -13.51 0.94 -13.59
C THR A 31 -12.27 1.77 -13.26
N VAL A 32 -11.91 1.83 -11.97
CA VAL A 32 -10.60 2.31 -11.57
C VAL A 32 -9.61 1.38 -12.26
N PRO A 33 -8.68 1.90 -13.09
CA PRO A 33 -7.69 1.06 -13.73
C PRO A 33 -6.92 0.31 -12.65
N SER A 34 -6.98 -1.03 -12.71
CA SER A 34 -6.18 -1.90 -11.86
C SER A 34 -4.74 -1.87 -12.34
N MET A 35 -3.79 -1.96 -11.41
CA MET A 35 -2.43 -2.36 -11.78
C MET A 35 -2.45 -3.77 -12.38
N ASP A 36 -1.51 -4.05 -13.27
CA ASP A 36 -1.32 -5.37 -13.83
C ASP A 36 -0.94 -6.38 -12.74
N PHE A 37 -1.55 -7.57 -12.78
CA PHE A 37 -1.24 -8.68 -11.87
C PHE A 37 -1.41 -10.01 -12.60
N ASP A 38 -0.68 -11.01 -12.14
CA ASP A 38 -0.86 -12.42 -12.50
C ASP A 38 -1.68 -13.12 -11.42
N GLY A 39 -2.64 -13.94 -11.84
CA GLY A 39 -3.49 -14.70 -10.93
C GLY A 39 -3.58 -16.16 -11.32
N ALA A 40 -3.49 -17.07 -10.35
CA ALA A 40 -3.63 -18.50 -10.59
C ALA A 40 -4.31 -19.23 -9.42
N TRP A 41 -5.21 -20.15 -9.75
CA TRP A 41 -5.77 -21.08 -8.78
C TRP A 41 -4.72 -22.14 -8.42
N ARG A 42 -4.52 -22.35 -7.12
CA ARG A 42 -3.67 -23.40 -6.56
C ARG A 42 -4.51 -24.62 -6.18
N PRO A 43 -3.93 -25.83 -6.20
CA PRO A 43 -4.59 -27.01 -5.64
C PRO A 43 -4.98 -26.74 -4.18
N GLY A 44 -6.22 -27.05 -3.81
CA GLY A 44 -6.74 -26.76 -2.47
C GLY A 44 -7.66 -25.53 -2.38
N GLY A 45 -7.91 -24.83 -3.49
CA GLY A 45 -8.91 -23.75 -3.54
C GLY A 45 -8.38 -22.37 -3.12
N GLU A 46 -7.05 -22.21 -3.05
CA GLU A 46 -6.41 -20.92 -2.81
C GLU A 46 -6.18 -20.20 -4.15
N TYR A 47 -6.45 -18.89 -4.20
CA TYR A 47 -6.12 -18.06 -5.35
C TYR A 47 -4.87 -17.24 -5.05
N GLU A 48 -3.81 -17.46 -5.84
CA GLU A 48 -2.55 -16.75 -5.73
C GLU A 48 -2.57 -15.53 -6.66
N ILE A 49 -2.34 -14.33 -6.10
CA ILE A 49 -2.19 -13.07 -6.85
C ILE A 49 -0.74 -12.61 -6.72
N ARG A 50 -0.09 -12.32 -7.84
CA ARG A 50 1.26 -11.78 -7.92
C ARG A 50 1.25 -10.47 -8.70
N TYR A 51 1.87 -9.44 -8.16
CA TYR A 51 1.97 -8.13 -8.79
C TYR A 51 3.38 -7.57 -8.59
N MET A 52 3.74 -6.57 -9.39
CA MET A 52 5.03 -5.87 -9.28
C MET A 52 4.79 -4.36 -9.17
N TRP A 53 5.13 -3.79 -8.02
CA TRP A 53 5.07 -2.35 -7.79
C TRP A 53 6.24 -1.65 -8.48
N LYS A 54 5.96 -0.51 -9.11
CA LYS A 54 6.99 0.40 -9.65
C LYS A 54 7.13 1.66 -8.81
N GLU A 55 6.08 2.03 -8.12
CA GLU A 55 6.00 3.25 -7.30
C GLU A 55 6.06 2.88 -5.82
N ALA A 56 6.89 3.60 -5.07
CA ALA A 56 6.94 3.52 -3.61
C ALA A 56 5.85 4.40 -3.00
N GLY A 57 5.26 3.97 -1.89
CA GLY A 57 4.20 4.72 -1.21
C GLY A 57 3.20 3.84 -0.47
N ASN A 58 2.11 4.48 -0.04
CA ASN A 58 0.96 3.79 0.54
C ASN A 58 -0.06 3.48 -0.54
N PHE A 59 -0.50 2.23 -0.59
CA PHE A 59 -1.50 1.74 -1.55
C PHE A 59 -2.62 1.03 -0.79
N ASP A 60 -3.85 1.15 -1.30
CA ASP A 60 -4.97 0.33 -0.86
C ASP A 60 -5.24 -0.77 -1.89
N ILE A 61 -5.09 -2.03 -1.47
CA ILE A 61 -5.45 -3.17 -2.31
C ILE A 61 -6.91 -3.50 -2.07
N HIS A 62 -7.69 -3.39 -3.13
CA HIS A 62 -9.07 -3.83 -3.14
C HIS A 62 -9.19 -5.19 -3.83
N ILE A 63 -9.75 -6.17 -3.12
CA ILE A 63 -10.08 -7.49 -3.67
C ILE A 63 -11.59 -7.69 -3.66
N TRP A 64 -12.09 -8.16 -4.79
CA TRP A 64 -13.47 -8.59 -5.00
C TRP A 64 -13.49 -10.00 -5.59
N CYS A 65 -14.51 -10.78 -5.28
CA CYS A 65 -14.76 -12.06 -5.92
C CYS A 65 -16.23 -12.19 -6.34
N ASP A 66 -16.46 -12.98 -7.37
CA ASP A 66 -17.77 -13.51 -7.71
C ASP A 66 -17.82 -14.96 -7.20
N LEU A 67 -18.64 -15.20 -6.17
CA LEU A 67 -18.74 -16.50 -5.51
C LEU A 67 -19.67 -17.47 -6.26
N LEU A 68 -20.62 -16.93 -7.01
CA LEU A 68 -21.72 -17.70 -7.62
C LEU A 68 -21.55 -17.87 -9.13
N GLY A 69 -20.63 -17.12 -9.73
CA GLY A 69 -20.41 -17.08 -11.18
C GLY A 69 -21.51 -16.32 -11.92
N ASP A 70 -22.29 -15.48 -11.24
CA ASP A 70 -23.40 -14.71 -11.80
C ASP A 70 -23.00 -13.32 -12.29
N GLY A 71 -21.72 -12.97 -12.13
CA GLY A 71 -21.15 -11.67 -12.49
C GLY A 71 -21.24 -10.63 -11.37
N GLU A 72 -21.91 -10.94 -10.25
CA GLU A 72 -21.96 -10.05 -9.09
C GLU A 72 -20.67 -10.16 -8.27
N ARG A 73 -20.00 -9.02 -8.09
CA ARG A 73 -18.73 -8.95 -7.37
C ARG A 73 -18.94 -8.47 -5.96
N HIS A 74 -18.62 -9.31 -4.99
CA HIS A 74 -18.60 -8.95 -3.58
C HIS A 74 -17.18 -8.67 -3.11
N ARG A 75 -17.02 -7.68 -2.21
CA ARG A 75 -15.73 -7.44 -1.56
C ARG A 75 -15.39 -8.59 -0.64
N LEU A 76 -14.15 -9.05 -0.69
CA LEU A 76 -13.67 -10.04 0.27
C LEU A 76 -13.56 -9.43 1.67
N PRO A 77 -13.78 -10.22 2.75
CA PRO A 77 -13.49 -9.78 4.10
C PRO A 77 -12.04 -9.31 4.23
N GLY A 78 -11.85 -8.14 4.86
CA GLY A 78 -10.52 -7.52 5.01
C GLY A 78 -10.08 -6.63 3.84
N SER A 79 -10.87 -6.54 2.77
CA SER A 79 -10.67 -5.59 1.67
C SER A 79 -11.41 -4.27 1.92
N PRO A 80 -10.80 -3.10 1.66
CA PRO A 80 -9.40 -2.92 1.26
C PRO A 80 -8.43 -3.14 2.43
N PHE A 81 -7.21 -3.54 2.09
CA PHE A 81 -6.10 -3.52 3.04
C PHE A 81 -4.95 -2.67 2.52
N GLY A 82 -4.37 -1.89 3.44
CA GLY A 82 -3.27 -0.99 3.15
C GLY A 82 -1.94 -1.73 3.03
N VAL A 83 -1.16 -1.39 2.00
CA VAL A 83 0.19 -1.87 1.76
C VAL A 83 1.14 -0.70 1.65
N TYR A 84 2.25 -0.76 2.37
CA TYR A 84 3.34 0.19 2.21
C TYR A 84 4.46 -0.43 1.37
N VAL A 85 4.75 0.20 0.24
CA VAL A 85 5.84 -0.18 -0.67
C VAL A 85 7.01 0.75 -0.42
N SER A 86 8.12 0.21 0.07
CA SER A 86 9.37 0.95 0.20
C SER A 86 10.07 1.08 -1.15
N ALA A 87 10.78 2.20 -1.37
CA ALA A 87 11.71 2.32 -2.49
C ALA A 87 12.77 1.20 -2.43
N ALA A 88 13.27 0.78 -3.59
CA ALA A 88 14.38 -0.15 -3.63
C ALA A 88 15.70 0.55 -3.22
N GLN A 89 16.81 -0.20 -3.25
CA GLN A 89 18.12 0.38 -2.94
C GLN A 89 18.47 1.50 -3.93
N PRO A 90 19.20 2.55 -3.48
CA PRO A 90 19.65 3.63 -4.35
C PRO A 90 20.43 3.08 -5.55
N ALA A 91 20.06 3.52 -6.74
CA ALA A 91 20.72 3.16 -7.99
C ALA A 91 21.35 4.40 -8.63
N ALA A 92 22.60 4.28 -9.07
CA ALA A 92 23.30 5.38 -9.74
C ALA A 92 22.57 5.83 -11.03
N SER A 93 21.90 4.90 -11.73
CA SER A 93 21.10 5.20 -12.92
C SER A 93 19.86 6.05 -12.64
N GLY A 94 19.28 5.98 -11.44
CA GLY A 94 18.13 6.80 -11.03
C GLY A 94 18.52 8.07 -10.29
N SER A 95 19.75 8.15 -9.78
CA SER A 95 20.21 9.24 -8.91
C SER A 95 20.81 10.39 -9.73
N THR A 96 20.62 11.62 -9.26
CA THR A 96 21.07 12.83 -9.97
C THR A 96 21.70 13.85 -9.03
N ILE A 97 22.56 14.71 -9.59
CA ILE A 97 23.06 15.92 -8.91
C ILE A 97 22.58 17.10 -9.75
N GLU A 98 21.38 17.59 -9.46
CA GLU A 98 20.76 18.67 -10.24
C GLU A 98 21.34 20.04 -9.91
N ARG A 99 21.81 20.23 -8.67
CA ARG A 99 22.21 21.54 -8.16
C ARG A 99 23.73 21.66 -8.12
N VAL A 100 24.32 21.96 -9.27
CA VAL A 100 25.71 22.43 -9.32
C VAL A 100 25.68 23.96 -9.33
N GLN A 101 26.21 24.58 -8.27
CA GLN A 101 26.13 26.05 -8.10
C GLN A 101 26.89 26.81 -9.22
N LYS A 102 27.94 26.21 -9.78
CA LYS A 102 28.82 26.82 -10.80
C LYS A 102 29.35 25.73 -11.74
N LEU A 103 29.39 25.99 -13.05
CA LEU A 103 29.93 25.04 -14.04
C LEU A 103 31.47 24.96 -14.04
N LYS A 104 32.15 25.93 -13.41
CA LYS A 104 33.62 26.02 -13.35
C LYS A 104 34.04 26.47 -11.97
N TYR A 105 34.94 25.73 -11.34
CA TYR A 105 35.50 26.08 -10.04
C TYR A 105 36.99 26.35 -10.16
N VAL A 106 37.50 27.20 -9.27
CA VAL A 106 38.94 27.45 -9.13
C VAL A 106 39.47 26.57 -8.00
N ALA A 107 40.72 26.12 -8.13
CA ALA A 107 41.37 25.35 -7.07
C ALA A 107 41.37 26.15 -5.76
N GLY A 108 40.94 25.50 -4.67
CA GLY A 108 40.77 26.13 -3.36
C GLY A 108 39.36 26.66 -3.07
N GLU A 109 38.43 26.67 -4.05
CA GLU A 109 37.00 26.92 -3.79
C GLU A 109 36.33 25.69 -3.16
N ASN A 110 35.46 25.91 -2.17
CA ASN A 110 34.60 24.87 -1.62
C ASN A 110 33.42 24.61 -2.56
N ILE A 111 33.10 23.33 -2.76
CA ILE A 111 31.97 22.90 -3.59
C ILE A 111 31.00 22.13 -2.71
N GLU A 112 29.75 22.59 -2.65
CA GLU A 112 28.66 21.84 -2.02
C GLU A 112 27.87 21.10 -3.09
N LEU A 113 27.74 19.78 -2.91
CA LEU A 113 26.95 18.92 -3.78
C LEU A 113 25.76 18.38 -2.99
N SER A 114 24.58 18.43 -3.60
CA SER A 114 23.35 17.87 -3.04
C SER A 114 22.83 16.75 -3.94
N PRO A 115 23.29 15.50 -3.73
CA PRO A 115 22.81 14.37 -4.51
C PRO A 115 21.35 14.05 -4.14
N GLN A 116 20.52 13.82 -5.14
CA GLN A 116 19.22 13.17 -4.96
C GLN A 116 19.37 11.68 -5.23
N LEU A 117 19.17 10.88 -4.19
CA LEU A 117 19.24 9.41 -4.29
C LEU A 117 17.87 8.86 -4.69
N ARG A 118 17.84 8.07 -5.76
CA ARG A 118 16.64 7.38 -6.23
C ARG A 118 16.95 5.93 -6.60
N ASP A 119 15.95 5.08 -6.56
CA ASP A 119 16.08 3.70 -7.02
C ASP A 119 16.02 3.58 -8.55
N GLN A 120 16.12 2.37 -9.08
CA GLN A 120 16.09 2.11 -10.53
C GLN A 120 14.73 2.44 -11.20
N TYR A 121 13.68 2.63 -10.41
CA TYR A 121 12.34 3.01 -10.88
C TYR A 121 12.07 4.51 -10.71
N GLY A 122 13.04 5.27 -10.16
CA GLY A 122 12.94 6.71 -9.93
C GLY A 122 12.30 7.10 -8.60
N ASN A 123 12.02 6.13 -7.71
CA ASN A 123 11.48 6.42 -6.39
C ASN A 123 12.55 7.08 -5.52
N PRO A 124 12.21 8.14 -4.76
CA PRO A 124 13.15 8.75 -3.82
C PRO A 124 13.51 7.75 -2.72
N CYS A 125 14.81 7.51 -2.55
CA CYS A 125 15.30 6.69 -1.46
C CYS A 125 15.51 7.57 -0.22
N ASP A 126 15.00 7.13 0.92
CA ASP A 126 15.35 7.75 2.19
C ASP A 126 16.73 7.24 2.64
N ILE A 127 17.68 8.16 2.81
CA ILE A 127 19.02 7.82 3.28
C ILE A 127 19.03 7.38 4.76
N ASN A 128 17.97 7.73 5.49
CA ASN A 128 17.81 7.40 6.91
C ASN A 128 17.04 6.09 7.13
N SER A 129 16.42 5.50 6.11
CA SER A 129 15.77 4.20 6.21
C SER A 129 16.79 3.06 6.10
N ARG A 130 17.84 3.08 6.92
CA ARG A 130 18.54 1.83 7.28
C ARG A 130 17.57 1.02 8.13
N GLN A 131 16.76 0.19 7.49
CA GLN A 131 16.13 -0.90 8.22
C GLN A 131 17.25 -1.83 8.71
N SER A 132 17.48 -1.80 10.02
CA SER A 132 18.29 -2.77 10.74
C SER A 132 17.60 -4.13 10.65
N SER A 133 17.79 -4.84 9.54
CA SER A 133 17.45 -6.26 9.44
C SER A 133 18.72 -7.09 9.56
N ASP A 134 19.42 -6.91 10.69
CA ASP A 134 20.36 -7.87 11.25
C ASP A 134 19.81 -8.25 12.64
N ARG A 135 19.00 -9.30 12.69
CA ARG A 135 18.73 -10.11 13.88
C ARG A 135 18.51 -11.56 13.47
#